data_AF-A0AAD9ZDS4-F1
#
_entry.id   AF-A0AAD9ZDS4-F1
#
_cell.length_a   1.000
_cell.length_b   1.000
_cell.length_c   1.000
_cell.angle_alpha   90.00
_cell.angle_beta   90.00
_cell.angle_gamma   90.00
#
_symmetry.space_group_name_H-M   'P 1'
#
loop_
_entity.id
_entity.type
_entity.pdbx_description
1 polymer ?
#
loop_
_entity_poly.entity_id
_entity_poly.type
_entity_poly.pdbx_seq_one_letter_code
_entity_poly.pdbx_strand_id
1 'polypeptide(L)'
;MTNFHIDTDKIAIGRINESLSTLQQARDLRIREAESALKKLSRNLSTMSQQHNETVASQSSIDHASHIVELDTQKFRIAKAASDLEIEGERLEQELESLKSRLHELDVQGVEGDESARTKREVDDPTMETKVKTVIRNNQKGDVHVVNIDPKFSRFFYSNYFWQTMQ
;
A
#
# COMPACT_ATOMS: atom_id res chain seq x y z
N MET A 1 6.81 -66.95 89.23
CA MET A 1 7.02 -67.36 87.82
C MET A 1 5.77 -67.20 86.94
N THR A 2 4.62 -66.74 87.47
CA THR A 2 3.33 -66.66 86.75
C THR A 2 3.03 -65.32 86.06
N ASN A 3 3.94 -64.33 86.16
CA ASN A 3 3.72 -62.98 85.63
C ASN A 3 4.52 -62.66 84.34
N PHE A 4 5.23 -63.64 83.76
CA PHE A 4 6.08 -63.43 82.58
C PHE A 4 5.44 -64.11 81.35
N HIS A 5 4.89 -63.31 80.43
CA HIS A 5 4.05 -63.77 79.31
C HIS A 5 4.83 -63.91 77.99
N ILE A 6 5.80 -64.84 77.98
CA ILE A 6 6.75 -65.03 76.87
C ILE A 6 6.05 -65.24 75.51
N ASP A 7 4.95 -65.99 75.48
CA ASP A 7 4.26 -66.29 74.22
C ASP A 7 3.54 -65.08 73.64
N THR A 8 2.96 -64.23 74.50
CA THR A 8 2.37 -62.95 74.09
C THR A 8 3.43 -62.02 73.50
N ASP A 9 4.62 -61.97 74.09
CA ASP A 9 5.73 -61.15 73.60
C ASP A 9 6.26 -61.67 72.26
N LYS A 10 6.36 -63.00 72.09
CA LYS A 10 6.72 -63.60 70.79
C LYS A 10 5.71 -63.25 69.70
N ILE A 11 4.41 -63.28 70.01
CA ILE A 11 3.36 -62.88 69.07
C ILE A 11 3.48 -61.39 68.74
N ALA A 12 3.76 -60.53 69.73
CA ALA A 12 3.97 -59.11 69.51
C ALA A 12 5.18 -58.83 68.60
N ILE A 13 6.30 -59.53 68.79
CA ILE A 13 7.48 -59.45 67.91
C ILE A 13 7.13 -59.89 66.48
N GLY A 14 6.33 -60.96 66.33
CA GLY A 14 5.83 -61.40 65.02
C GLY A 14 5.05 -60.30 64.30
N ARG A 15 4.11 -59.66 65.00
CA ARG A 15 3.32 -58.52 64.46
C ARG A 15 4.19 -57.32 64.09
N ILE A 16 5.21 -57.03 64.89
CA ILE A 16 6.18 -55.94 64.60
C ILE A 16 6.94 -56.25 63.32
N ASN A 17 7.41 -57.49 63.13
CA ASN A 17 8.11 -57.88 61.90
C ASN A 17 7.21 -57.83 60.66
N GLU A 18 5.95 -58.26 60.78
CA GLU A 18 4.97 -58.12 59.70
C GLU A 18 4.71 -56.65 59.35
N SER A 19 4.57 -55.79 60.37
CA SER A 19 4.39 -54.35 60.19
C SER A 19 5.62 -53.71 59.54
N LEU A 20 6.82 -54.11 59.95
CA LEU A 20 8.08 -53.64 59.39
C LEU A 20 8.23 -54.06 57.92
N SER A 21 7.89 -55.31 57.59
CA SER A 21 7.91 -55.82 56.22
C SER A 21 6.93 -55.06 55.33
N THR A 22 5.71 -54.82 55.83
CA THR A 22 4.68 -54.04 55.13
C THR A 22 5.14 -52.60 54.89
N LEU A 23 5.73 -51.97 55.90
CA LEU A 23 6.26 -50.60 55.80
C LEU A 23 7.42 -50.52 54.81
N GLN A 24 8.30 -51.51 54.79
CA GLN A 24 9.41 -51.59 53.85
C GLN A 24 8.92 -51.75 52.41
N GLN A 25 7.93 -52.62 52.16
CA GLN A 25 7.31 -52.76 50.85
C GLN A 25 6.65 -51.46 50.37
N ALA A 26 5.93 -50.76 51.26
CA ALA A 26 5.32 -49.48 50.95
C ALA A 26 6.37 -48.41 50.63
N ARG A 27 7.48 -48.37 51.37
CA ARG A 27 8.60 -47.47 51.10
C ARG A 27 9.24 -47.75 49.75
N ASP A 28 9.49 -49.01 49.43
CA ASP A 28 10.11 -49.41 48.17
C ASP A 28 9.20 -49.12 46.96
N LEU A 29 7.88 -49.17 47.14
CA LEU A 29 6.92 -48.71 46.13
C LEU A 29 7.02 -47.19 45.93
N ARG A 30 7.00 -46.40 47.03
CA ARG A 30 7.09 -44.94 46.94
C ARG A 30 8.40 -44.45 46.34
N ILE A 31 9.52 -45.11 46.64
CA ILE A 31 10.82 -44.79 46.04
C ILE A 31 10.78 -45.01 44.53
N ARG A 32 10.27 -46.17 44.08
CA ARG A 32 10.14 -46.46 42.64
C ARG A 32 9.23 -45.47 41.92
N GLU A 33 8.12 -45.07 42.54
CA GLU A 33 7.23 -44.05 42.00
C GLU A 33 7.92 -42.68 41.86
N ALA A 34 8.64 -42.26 42.89
CA ALA A 34 9.39 -41.01 42.89
C ALA A 34 10.52 -41.03 41.84
N GLU A 35 11.27 -42.12 41.72
CA GLU A 35 12.31 -42.29 40.70
C GLU A 35 11.73 -42.24 39.28
N SER A 36 10.58 -42.90 39.05
CA SER A 36 9.88 -42.86 37.77
C SER A 36 9.42 -41.44 37.42
N ALA A 37 8.85 -40.71 38.39
CA ALA A 37 8.46 -39.32 38.21
C ALA A 37 9.66 -38.42 37.90
N LEU A 38 10.76 -38.56 38.65
CA LEU A 38 11.99 -37.79 38.45
C LEU A 38 12.57 -38.05 37.06
N LYS A 39 12.59 -39.31 36.61
CA LYS A 39 13.09 -39.69 35.28
C LYS A 39 12.24 -39.09 34.16
N LYS A 40 10.90 -39.02 34.34
CA LYS A 40 10.00 -38.34 33.41
C LYS A 40 10.28 -36.83 33.37
N LEU A 41 10.36 -36.18 34.52
CA LEU A 41 10.66 -34.74 34.59
C LEU A 41 12.03 -34.41 33.99
N SER A 42 13.05 -35.23 34.27
CA SER A 42 14.40 -35.05 33.71
C SER A 42 14.40 -35.13 32.17
N ARG A 43 13.67 -36.09 31.60
CA ARG A 43 13.49 -36.18 30.13
C ARG A 43 12.78 -34.94 29.58
N ASN A 44 11.69 -34.52 30.22
CA ASN A 44 10.95 -33.32 29.80
C ASN A 44 11.83 -32.06 29.85
N LEU A 45 12.61 -31.89 30.92
CA LEU A 45 13.53 -30.77 31.07
C LEU A 45 14.63 -30.81 30.00
N SER A 46 15.16 -31.98 29.68
CA SER A 46 16.13 -32.14 28.59
C SER A 46 15.53 -31.72 27.24
N THR A 47 14.31 -32.16 26.94
CA THR A 47 13.61 -31.77 25.70
C THR A 47 13.35 -30.28 25.65
N MET A 48 12.83 -29.69 26.74
CA MET A 48 12.52 -28.26 26.77
C MET A 48 13.77 -27.38 26.70
N SER A 49 14.84 -27.78 27.38
CA SER A 49 16.14 -27.10 27.32
C SER A 49 16.70 -27.13 25.91
N GLN A 50 16.63 -28.28 25.23
CA GLN A 50 17.06 -28.40 23.84
C GLN A 50 16.22 -27.52 22.90
N GLN A 51 14.90 -27.55 23.02
CA GLN A 51 14.00 -26.68 22.24
C GLN A 51 14.29 -25.20 22.47
N HIS A 52 14.55 -24.81 23.73
CA HIS A 52 14.91 -23.43 24.05
C HIS A 52 16.23 -23.03 23.39
N ASN A 53 17.26 -23.88 23.50
CA ASN A 53 18.55 -23.62 22.86
C ASN A 53 18.44 -23.54 21.33
N GLU A 54 17.63 -24.39 20.71
CA GLU A 54 17.36 -24.35 19.27
C GLU A 54 16.64 -23.05 18.87
N THR A 55 15.65 -22.61 19.67
CA THR A 55 14.92 -21.35 19.42
C THR A 55 15.82 -20.13 19.58
N VAL A 56 16.64 -20.11 20.64
CA VAL A 56 17.61 -19.02 20.86
C VAL A 56 18.67 -19.01 19.77
N ALA A 57 19.12 -20.18 19.30
CA ALA A 57 20.06 -20.28 18.19
C ALA A 57 19.42 -19.84 16.86
N SER A 58 18.14 -20.13 16.62
CA SER A 58 17.43 -19.66 15.42
C SER A 58 17.15 -18.16 15.46
N GLN A 59 16.91 -17.60 16.65
CA GLN A 59 16.75 -16.16 16.83
C GLN A 59 18.12 -15.50 17.00
N SER A 60 18.82 -15.33 15.89
CA SER A 60 19.98 -14.44 15.84
C SER A 60 19.51 -13.01 16.11
N SER A 61 19.80 -12.49 17.31
CA SER A 61 19.50 -11.11 17.72
C SER A 61 20.10 -10.08 16.73
N ILE A 62 21.19 -10.46 16.05
CA ILE A 62 21.86 -9.66 15.03
C ILE A 62 20.99 -9.52 13.78
N ASP A 63 20.31 -10.59 13.33
CA ASP A 63 19.41 -10.53 12.18
C ASP A 63 18.16 -9.70 12.49
N HIS A 64 17.66 -9.78 13.72
CA HIS A 64 16.54 -8.93 14.14
C HIS A 64 16.94 -7.45 14.17
N ALA A 65 18.12 -7.13 14.71
CA ALA A 65 18.63 -5.76 14.76
C ALA A 65 18.87 -5.20 13.35
N SER A 66 19.44 -5.99 12.43
CA SER A 66 19.66 -5.55 11.05
C SER A 66 18.35 -5.32 10.31
N HIS A 67 17.34 -6.19 10.51
CA HIS A 67 16.02 -6.02 9.92
C HIS A 67 15.30 -4.78 10.44
N ILE A 68 15.38 -4.47 11.73
CA ILE A 68 14.84 -3.23 12.29
C ILE A 68 15.49 -2.02 11.63
N VAL A 69 16.81 -2.00 11.52
CA VAL A 69 17.52 -0.87 10.89
C VAL A 69 17.13 -0.72 9.43
N GLU A 70 16.97 -1.83 8.69
CA GLU A 70 16.49 -1.79 7.31
C GLU A 70 15.09 -1.17 7.23
N LEU A 71 14.15 -1.63 8.05
CA LEU A 71 12.79 -1.08 8.12
C LEU A 71 12.78 0.40 8.49
N ASP A 72 13.63 0.84 9.42
CA ASP A 72 13.76 2.24 9.78
C ASP A 72 14.27 3.09 8.62
N THR A 73 15.24 2.58 7.84
CA THR A 73 15.71 3.28 6.64
C THR A 73 14.62 3.35 5.56
N GLN A 74 13.84 2.29 5.37
CA GLN A 74 12.73 2.27 4.41
C GLN A 74 11.63 3.24 4.84
N LYS A 75 11.25 3.22 6.13
CA LYS A 75 10.29 4.15 6.71
C LYS A 75 10.72 5.60 6.52
N PHE A 76 12.00 5.91 6.74
CA PHE A 76 12.52 7.26 6.53
C PHE A 76 12.46 7.68 5.05
N ARG A 77 12.82 6.78 4.12
CA ARG A 77 12.74 7.07 2.68
C ARG A 77 11.30 7.33 2.23
N ILE A 78 10.36 6.51 2.69
CA ILE A 78 8.93 6.68 2.35
C ILE A 78 8.41 7.99 2.92
N ALA A 79 8.71 8.30 4.19
CA ALA A 79 8.31 9.56 4.80
C ALA A 79 8.87 10.78 4.05
N LYS A 80 10.15 10.73 3.63
CA LYS A 80 10.74 11.78 2.81
C LYS A 80 10.04 11.93 1.47
N ALA A 81 9.82 10.82 0.75
CA ALA A 81 9.14 10.85 -0.54
C ALA A 81 7.69 11.37 -0.43
N ALA A 82 6.98 11.01 0.64
CA ALA A 82 5.65 11.55 0.91
C ALA A 82 5.69 13.07 1.15
N SER A 83 6.64 13.54 1.97
CA SER A 83 6.82 14.99 2.21
C SER A 83 7.19 15.76 0.94
N ASP A 84 8.07 15.22 0.09
CA ASP A 84 8.45 15.83 -1.19
C ASP A 84 7.22 15.91 -2.13
N LEU A 85 6.37 14.88 -2.15
CA LEU A 85 5.13 14.87 -2.93
C LEU A 85 4.06 15.82 -2.38
N GLU A 86 3.96 15.98 -1.07
CA GLU A 86 3.06 16.96 -0.44
C GLU A 86 3.45 18.39 -0.83
N ILE A 87 4.74 18.72 -0.77
CA ILE A 87 5.26 20.03 -1.19
C ILE A 87 4.96 20.31 -2.66
N GLU A 88 5.19 19.34 -3.54
CA GLU A 88 4.89 19.49 -4.97
C GLU A 88 3.38 19.59 -5.24
N GLY A 89 2.57 18.87 -4.47
CA GLY A 89 1.11 18.97 -4.49
C GLY A 89 0.62 20.37 -4.15
N GLU A 90 1.10 20.95 -3.06
CA GLU A 90 0.78 22.33 -2.66
C GLU A 90 1.20 23.35 -3.72
N ARG A 91 2.37 23.17 -4.33
CA ARG A 91 2.88 24.02 -5.41
C ARG A 91 1.97 23.98 -6.63
N LEU A 92 1.60 22.78 -7.08
CA LEU A 92 0.70 22.59 -8.23
C LEU A 92 -0.70 23.13 -7.95
N GLU A 93 -1.20 22.99 -6.72
CA GLU A 93 -2.50 23.54 -6.32
C GLU A 93 -2.51 25.07 -6.38
N GLN A 94 -1.43 25.73 -5.92
CA GLN A 94 -1.27 27.18 -6.05
C GLN A 94 -1.21 27.63 -7.52
N GLU A 95 -0.49 26.90 -8.38
CA GLU A 95 -0.47 27.18 -9.82
C GLU A 95 -1.88 27.07 -10.42
N LEU A 96 -2.60 26.00 -10.08
CA LEU A 96 -3.96 25.76 -10.57
C LEU A 96 -4.90 26.89 -10.14
N GLU A 97 -4.81 27.36 -8.90
CA GLU A 97 -5.61 28.48 -8.40
C GLU A 97 -5.27 29.79 -9.14
N SER A 98 -3.99 30.06 -9.39
CA SER A 98 -3.58 31.24 -10.16
C SER A 98 -4.11 31.21 -11.61
N LEU A 99 -4.08 30.04 -12.25
CA LEU A 99 -4.63 29.86 -13.60
C LEU A 99 -6.15 30.00 -13.61
N LYS A 100 -6.86 29.46 -12.61
CA LYS A 100 -8.30 29.64 -12.44
C LYS A 100 -8.67 31.11 -12.25
N SER A 101 -7.95 31.84 -11.41
CA SER A 101 -8.15 33.28 -11.24
C SER A 101 -7.94 34.02 -12.56
N ARG A 102 -6.89 33.68 -13.32
CA ARG A 102 -6.61 34.31 -14.60
C ARG A 102 -7.68 34.00 -15.66
N LEU A 103 -8.18 32.76 -15.68
CA LEU A 103 -9.31 32.37 -16.52
C LEU A 103 -10.55 33.19 -16.14
N HIS A 104 -10.85 33.31 -14.85
CA HIS A 104 -11.97 34.08 -14.35
C HIS A 104 -11.86 35.56 -14.75
N GLU A 105 -10.68 36.18 -14.62
CA GLU A 105 -10.44 37.54 -15.11
C GLU A 105 -10.71 37.69 -16.61
N LEU A 106 -10.30 36.70 -17.43
CA LEU A 106 -10.53 36.72 -18.88
C LEU A 106 -12.00 36.48 -19.24
N ASP A 107 -12.70 35.63 -18.51
CA ASP A 107 -14.14 35.41 -18.67
C ASP A 107 -14.93 36.67 -18.30
N VAL A 108 -14.53 37.38 -17.24
CA VAL A 108 -15.12 38.66 -16.84
C VAL A 108 -14.77 39.77 -17.84
N GLN A 109 -13.55 39.80 -18.38
CA GLN A 109 -13.16 40.69 -19.48
C GLN A 109 -13.79 40.33 -20.84
N GLY A 110 -14.68 39.32 -20.87
CA GLY A 110 -15.22 38.68 -22.07
C GLY A 110 -15.28 39.57 -23.30
N VAL A 111 -14.52 39.20 -24.34
CA VAL A 111 -14.50 39.73 -25.73
C VAL A 111 -14.97 41.20 -25.88
N GLU A 112 -14.56 42.11 -25.00
CA GLU A 112 -14.95 43.53 -25.11
C GLU A 112 -14.23 44.24 -26.27
N GLY A 113 -13.23 43.58 -26.85
CA GLY A 113 -12.42 44.10 -27.95
C GLY A 113 -13.04 44.05 -29.35
N ASP A 114 -14.16 43.33 -29.55
CA ASP A 114 -14.71 43.12 -30.91
C ASP A 114 -16.07 43.80 -31.16
N GLU A 115 -16.97 43.90 -30.18
CA GLU A 115 -18.29 44.51 -30.43
C GLU A 115 -18.23 46.04 -30.62
N SER A 116 -17.46 46.75 -29.78
CA SER A 116 -17.32 48.22 -29.91
C SER A 116 -16.53 48.63 -31.16
N ALA A 117 -15.58 47.80 -31.60
CA ALA A 117 -14.75 48.07 -32.78
C ALA A 117 -15.42 47.66 -34.10
N ARG A 118 -16.39 46.73 -34.06
CA ARG A 118 -17.29 46.42 -35.19
C ARG A 118 -18.37 47.47 -35.36
N THR A 119 -19.04 47.84 -34.27
CA THR A 119 -20.13 48.84 -34.29
C THR A 119 -19.63 50.21 -34.75
N LYS A 120 -18.38 50.59 -34.44
CA LYS A 120 -17.81 51.88 -34.86
C LYS A 120 -17.21 51.88 -36.28
N ARG A 121 -16.96 50.70 -36.87
CA ARG A 121 -16.49 50.56 -38.26
C ARG A 121 -17.62 50.30 -39.26
N GLU A 122 -18.75 49.74 -38.84
CA GLU A 122 -19.92 49.54 -39.71
C GLU A 122 -20.65 50.84 -40.08
N VAL A 123 -20.43 51.94 -39.35
CA VAL A 123 -21.18 53.19 -39.55
C VAL A 123 -20.55 54.09 -40.63
N ASP A 124 -19.33 53.80 -41.13
CA ASP A 124 -18.57 54.77 -41.96
C ASP A 124 -17.94 54.20 -43.25
N ASP A 125 -18.39 53.06 -43.78
CA ASP A 125 -17.90 52.53 -45.07
C ASP A 125 -19.03 52.13 -46.03
N PRO A 126 -19.27 52.87 -47.14
CA PRO A 126 -20.34 52.57 -48.08
C PRO A 126 -20.00 51.46 -49.10
N THR A 127 -18.91 50.68 -48.94
CA THR A 127 -18.51 49.66 -49.92
C THR A 127 -18.30 48.27 -49.32
N MET A 128 -19.32 47.73 -48.62
CA MET A 128 -19.39 46.31 -48.29
C MET A 128 -19.76 45.46 -49.52
N GLU A 129 -18.82 45.32 -50.47
CA GLU A 129 -18.87 44.23 -51.45
C GLU A 129 -18.55 42.92 -50.73
N THR A 130 -19.58 42.16 -50.38
CA THR A 130 -19.50 40.88 -49.66
C THR A 130 -18.85 39.78 -50.49
N LYS A 131 -17.51 39.78 -50.58
CA LYS A 131 -16.73 38.69 -51.17
C LYS A 131 -16.64 37.54 -50.17
N VAL A 132 -17.40 36.47 -50.43
CA VAL A 132 -17.38 35.24 -49.63
C VAL A 132 -16.10 34.47 -49.94
N LYS A 133 -15.19 34.37 -48.97
CA LYS A 133 -13.94 33.59 -49.08
C LYS A 133 -14.10 32.25 -48.37
N THR A 134 -13.70 31.17 -49.03
CA THR A 134 -13.69 29.81 -48.46
C THR A 134 -12.30 29.23 -48.47
N VAL A 135 -11.90 28.62 -47.36
CA VAL A 135 -10.59 27.97 -47.20
C VAL A 135 -10.78 26.46 -47.21
N ILE A 136 -10.04 25.78 -48.07
CA ILE A 136 -10.08 24.32 -48.23
C ILE A 136 -8.72 23.79 -47.78
N ARG A 137 -8.73 22.90 -46.80
CA ARG A 137 -7.51 22.27 -46.26
C ARG A 137 -7.54 20.78 -46.61
N ASN A 138 -6.55 20.31 -47.38
CA ASN A 138 -6.35 18.89 -47.64
C ASN A 138 -5.34 18.33 -46.64
N ASN A 139 -5.82 17.53 -45.67
CA ASN A 139 -4.99 17.00 -44.58
C ASN A 139 -4.04 15.88 -45.03
N GLN A 140 -4.29 15.25 -46.19
CA GLN A 140 -3.43 14.17 -46.71
C GLN A 140 -2.21 14.70 -47.47
N LYS A 141 -2.36 15.85 -48.15
CA LYS A 141 -1.27 16.50 -48.90
C LYS A 141 -0.62 17.67 -48.16
N GLY A 142 -1.24 18.17 -47.09
CA GLY A 142 -0.71 19.28 -46.28
C GLY A 142 -0.96 20.68 -46.86
N ASP A 143 -1.74 20.79 -47.96
CA ASP A 143 -1.98 22.05 -48.66
C ASP A 143 -3.28 22.75 -48.24
N VAL A 144 -3.26 24.09 -48.30
CA VAL A 144 -4.39 24.97 -48.00
C VAL A 144 -4.67 25.87 -49.20
N HIS A 145 -5.83 25.70 -49.82
CA HIS A 145 -6.29 26.53 -50.93
C HIS A 145 -7.34 27.53 -50.44
N VAL A 146 -7.09 28.82 -50.65
CA VAL A 146 -8.04 29.90 -50.38
C VAL A 146 -8.73 30.29 -51.69
N VAL A 147 -10.04 30.10 -51.76
CA VAL A 147 -10.85 30.38 -52.94
C VAL A 147 -11.82 31.51 -52.63
N ASN A 148 -11.83 32.54 -53.46
CA ASN A 148 -12.86 33.59 -53.42
C ASN A 148 -14.04 33.13 -54.29
N ILE A 149 -15.24 33.03 -53.70
CA ILE A 149 -16.44 32.66 -54.43
C ILE A 149 -17.00 33.92 -55.10
N ASP A 150 -16.92 33.96 -56.42
CA ASP A 150 -17.46 35.02 -57.27
C ASP A 150 -18.70 34.48 -58.00
N PRO A 151 -19.85 35.20 -57.97
CA PRO A 151 -21.07 34.80 -58.67
C PRO A 151 -20.92 34.66 -60.20
N LYS A 152 -19.80 35.10 -60.79
CA LYS A 152 -19.48 34.90 -62.21
C LYS A 152 -19.19 33.44 -62.58
N PHE A 153 -18.84 32.58 -61.63
CA PHE A 153 -18.54 31.17 -61.88
C PHE A 153 -19.71 30.27 -61.49
N SER A 154 -19.95 29.23 -62.29
CA SER A 154 -21.04 28.30 -62.05
C SER A 154 -20.78 27.41 -60.83
N ARG A 155 -21.84 26.95 -60.17
CA ARG A 155 -21.73 25.99 -59.05
C ARG A 155 -20.97 24.72 -59.45
N PHE A 156 -21.17 24.25 -60.68
CA PHE A 156 -20.46 23.09 -61.23
C PHE A 156 -18.95 23.31 -61.32
N PHE A 157 -18.50 24.52 -61.65
CA PHE A 157 -17.08 24.86 -61.67
C PHE A 157 -16.45 24.71 -60.28
N TYR A 158 -17.09 25.28 -59.25
CA TYR A 158 -16.60 25.19 -57.87
C TYR A 158 -16.63 23.76 -57.33
N SER A 159 -17.70 23.00 -57.60
CA SER A 159 -17.76 21.60 -57.17
C SER A 159 -16.62 20.78 -57.76
N ASN A 160 -16.36 20.90 -59.07
CA ASN A 160 -15.27 20.14 -59.70
C ASN A 160 -13.90 20.57 -59.16
N TYR A 161 -13.68 21.88 -59.01
CA TYR A 161 -12.45 22.41 -58.42
C TYR A 161 -12.21 21.89 -56.99
N PHE A 162 -13.24 21.89 -56.13
CA PHE A 162 -13.12 21.39 -54.76
C PHE A 162 -12.79 19.89 -54.73
N TRP A 163 -13.46 19.07 -55.54
CA TRP A 163 -13.16 17.64 -55.62
C TRP A 163 -11.75 17.36 -56.13
N GLN A 164 -11.26 18.13 -57.10
CA GLN A 164 -9.91 18.00 -57.62
C GLN A 164 -8.84 18.38 -56.58
N THR A 165 -9.11 19.38 -55.74
CA THR A 165 -8.19 19.79 -54.66
C THR A 165 -8.15 18.82 -53.48
N MET A 166 -9.15 17.93 -53.34
CA MET A 166 -9.20 16.93 -52.27
C MET A 166 -8.59 15.58 -52.63
N GLN A 167 -8.43 15.25 -53.92
CA GLN A 167 -7.67 14.09 -54.40
C GLN A 167 -6.18 14.34 -54.29
#